data_AF-A0A7Y2K931-F1
#
_entry.id   AF-A0A7Y2K931-F1
#
_cell.length_a   1.000
_cell.length_b   1.000
_cell.length_c   1.000
_cell.angle_alpha   90.00
_cell.angle_beta   90.00
_cell.angle_gamma   90.00
#
_symmetry.space_group_name_H-M   'P 1'
#
loop_
_entity.id
_entity.type
_entity.pdbx_description
1 polymer ?
#
loop_
_entity_poly.entity_id
_entity_poly.type
_entity_poly.pdbx_seq_one_letter_code
_entity_poly.pdbx_strand_id
1 'polypeptide(L)' 'MEIIGISSKSFNDAIKQAITKASKSVKGITGFEVVKHLASVEGGKITSYRVVLKIAFPVK' A
#
# COMPACT_ATOMS: atom_id res chain seq x y z
N MET A 1 -1.35 8.75 8.49
CA MET A 1 0.02 8.38 8.02
C MET A 1 -0.08 7.92 6.58
N GLU A 2 0.86 8.33 5.73
CA GLU A 2 0.95 7.87 4.34
C GLU A 2 2.01 6.78 4.20
N ILE A 3 1.67 5.69 3.49
CA ILE A 3 2.60 4.60 3.20
C ILE A 3 2.51 4.22 1.72
N ILE A 4 3.59 3.64 1.20
CA ILE A 4 3.65 3.14 -0.17
C ILE A 4 3.81 1.62 -0.11
N GLY A 5 2.80 0.91 -0.61
CA GLY A 5 2.88 -0.52 -0.87
C GLY A 5 3.52 -0.78 -2.22
N ILE A 6 4.38 -1.80 -2.32
CA ILE A 6 5.00 -2.24 -3.57
C ILE A 6 4.78 -3.75 -3.70
N SER A 7 4.40 -4.20 -4.89
CA SER A 7 4.28 -5.61 -5.22
C SER A 7 4.58 -5.84 -6.70
N SER A 8 5.15 -6.99 -7.04
CA SER A 8 5.30 -7.47 -8.42
C SER A 8 4.07 -8.21 -8.93
N LYS A 9 3.10 -8.52 -8.06
CA LYS A 9 1.95 -9.36 -8.40
C LYS A 9 0.70 -8.56 -8.76
N SER A 10 0.28 -7.65 -7.90
CA SER A 10 -0.93 -6.84 -8.10
C SER A 10 -1.00 -5.67 -7.13
N PHE A 11 -1.90 -4.71 -7.42
CA PHE A 11 -2.24 -3.64 -6.49
C PHE A 11 -2.80 -4.16 -5.16
N ASN A 12 -3.68 -5.17 -5.18
CA ASN A 12 -4.25 -5.74 -3.95
C ASN A 12 -3.17 -6.38 -3.07
N ASP A 13 -2.20 -7.05 -3.68
CA ASP A 13 -1.06 -7.61 -2.95
C ASP A 13 -0.18 -6.51 -2.34
N ALA A 14 0.09 -5.42 -3.09
CA ALA A 14 0.80 -4.26 -2.56
C ALA A 14 0.08 -3.65 -1.35
N ILE A 15 -1.26 -3.54 -1.39
CA ILE A 15 -2.06 -3.00 -0.28
C ILE A 15 -1.95 -3.88 0.96
N LYS A 16 -2.16 -5.19 0.80
CA LYS A 16 -2.06 -6.15 1.90
C LYS A 16 -0.69 -6.09 2.57
N GLN A 17 0.39 -6.12 1.77
CA GLN A 17 1.75 -6.05 2.28
C GLN A 17 2.01 -4.74 3.04
N ALA A 18 1.54 -3.61 2.49
CA ALA A 18 1.69 -2.29 3.11
C ALA A 18 1.01 -2.23 4.48
N ILE A 19 -0.24 -2.69 4.57
CA ILE A 19 -1.00 -2.74 5.83
C ILE A 19 -0.35 -3.70 6.81
N THR A 20 0.01 -4.92 6.39
CA THR A 20 0.68 -5.91 7.25
C THR A 20 1.99 -5.36 7.82
N LYS A 21 2.77 -4.63 7.02
CA LYS A 21 4.00 -3.99 7.49
C LYS A 21 3.69 -2.85 8.48
N ALA A 22 2.73 -1.99 8.16
CA ALA A 22 2.33 -0.88 9.02
C ALA A 22 1.77 -1.35 10.37
N SER A 23 1.00 -2.43 10.40
CA SER A 23 0.44 -3.03 11.63
C SER A 23 1.50 -3.52 12.63
N LYS A 24 2.77 -3.69 12.18
CA LYS A 24 3.88 -4.01 13.08
C LYS A 24 4.33 -2.81 13.91
N SER A 25 4.22 -1.60 13.36
CA SER A 25 4.67 -0.36 14.00
C SER A 25 3.52 0.45 14.59
N VAL A 26 2.36 0.45 13.92
CA VAL A 26 1.18 1.21 14.32
C VAL A 26 0.08 0.25 14.74
N LYS A 27 -0.37 0.37 15.99
CA LYS A 27 -1.47 -0.43 16.56
C LYS A 27 -2.80 0.26 16.29
N GLY A 28 -3.86 -0.54 16.16
CA GLY A 28 -5.23 -0.03 16.02
C GLY A 28 -5.55 0.56 14.65
N ILE A 29 -4.90 0.11 13.57
CA ILE A 29 -5.30 0.48 12.21
C ILE A 29 -6.76 0.02 12.00
N THR A 30 -7.67 0.97 11.77
CA THR A 30 -9.11 0.70 11.57
C THR A 30 -9.54 0.83 10.11
N GLY A 31 -8.75 1.53 9.30
CA GLY A 31 -9.08 1.74 7.89
C GLY A 31 -7.90 2.27 7.09
N PHE A 32 -8.07 2.23 5.78
CA PHE A 32 -7.14 2.81 4.83
C PHE A 32 -7.90 3.42 3.65
N GLU A 33 -7.30 4.42 3.03
CA GLU A 33 -7.77 5.07 1.82
C GLU A 33 -6.68 4.94 0.75
N VAL A 34 -7.09 4.61 -0.48
CA VAL A 34 -6.17 4.58 -1.60
C VAL A 34 -6.08 5.95 -2.23
N VAL A 35 -4.89 6.56 -2.13
CA VAL A 35 -4.63 7.89 -2.68
C VAL A 35 -4.27 7.78 -4.17
N LYS A 36 -3.37 6.85 -4.52
CA LYS A 36 -2.91 6.66 -5.90
C LYS A 36 -2.54 5.21 -6.20
N HIS A 37 -2.88 4.77 -7.41
CA HIS A 37 -2.35 3.55 -8.02
C HIS A 37 -1.28 3.93 -9.03
N LEU A 38 -0.13 3.29 -8.94
CA LEU A 38 1.03 3.53 -9.79
C LEU A 38 1.54 2.20 -10.30
N ALA A 39 1.79 2.09 -11.60
CA ALA A 39 2.38 0.89 -12.19
C ALA A 39 3.61 1.27 -13.01
N SER A 40 4.67 0.48 -12.89
CA SER A 40 5.82 0.55 -13.80
C SER A 40 5.58 -0.38 -14.97
N VAL A 41 5.81 0.12 -16.19
CA VAL A 41 5.63 -0.66 -17.42
C VAL A 41 6.95 -0.65 -18.18
N GLU A 42 7.45 -1.83 -18.53
CA GLU A 42 8.64 -2.01 -19.38
C GLU A 42 8.31 -3.01 -20.48
N GLY A 43 8.65 -2.67 -21.72
CA GLY A 43 8.40 -3.56 -22.87
C GLY A 43 6.93 -3.94 -23.05
N GLY A 44 5.99 -3.07 -22.67
CA GLY A 44 4.54 -3.33 -22.73
C GLY A 44 3.99 -4.25 -21.63
N LYS A 45 4.81 -4.63 -20.63
CA LYS A 45 4.40 -5.44 -19.49
C LYS A 45 4.54 -4.66 -18.20
N ILE A 46 3.60 -4.85 -17.28
CA ILE A 46 3.68 -4.24 -15.95
C ILE A 46 4.76 -4.98 -15.15
N THR A 47 5.78 -4.25 -14.70
CA THR A 47 6.92 -4.79 -13.93
C THR A 47 6.78 -4.58 -12.44
N SER A 48 6.09 -3.52 -12.01
CA SER A 48 5.83 -3.28 -10.59
C SER A 48 4.51 -2.56 -10.36
N TYR A 49 3.85 -2.90 -9.27
CA TYR A 49 2.65 -2.25 -8.76
C TYR A 49 3.00 -1.51 -7.49
N ARG A 50 2.64 -0.23 -7.44
CA ARG A 50 2.82 0.63 -6.28
C ARG A 50 1.49 1.26 -5.92
N VAL A 51 1.17 1.32 -4.63
CA VAL A 51 -0.06 1.93 -4.15
C VAL A 51 0.28 2.87 -3.02
N VAL A 52 -0.14 4.12 -3.14
CA VAL A 52 -0.03 5.11 -2.07
C VAL A 52 -1.30 5.03 -1.24
N LEU A 53 -1.13 4.76 0.05
CA LEU A 53 -2.22 4.55 1.01
C LEU A 53 -2.13 5.56 2.15
N LYS A 54 -3.28 6.10 2.53
CA LYS A 54 -3.45 6.78 3.81
C LYS A 54 -4.07 5.81 4.81
N ILE A 55 -3.47 5.70 5.98
CA ILE A 55 -3.96 4.81 7.03
C ILE A 55 -4.57 5.64 8.15
N ALA A 56 -5.76 5.23 8.57
CA ALA A 56 -6.46 5.74 9.73
C ALA A 56 -6.17 4.85 10.94
N PHE A 57 -5.71 5.48 12.02
CA PHE A 57 -5.47 4.84 13.32
C PHE A 57 -5.74 5.87 14.43
N PRO A 58 -6.21 5.44 15.61
CA PRO A 58 -6.43 6.33 16.73
C PRO A 58 -5.09 6.80 17.30
N VAL A 59 -5.01 8.10 17.59
CA VAL A 59 -3.91 8.70 18.37
C VAL A 59 -4.45 8.92 19.78
N LYS A 60 -3.75 8.38 20.79
CA LYS A 60 -4.03 8.62 22.20
C LYS A 60 -2.88 9.39 22.82
#